data_AF-A0A1R4A4D0-F1
#
_entry.id   AF-A0A1R4A4D0-F1
#
_cell.length_a   1.000
_cell.length_b   1.000
_cell.length_c   1.000
_cell.angle_alpha   90.00
_cell.angle_beta   90.00
_cell.angle_gamma   90.00
#
_symmetry.space_group_name_H-M   'P 1'
#
loop_
_entity.id
_entity.type
_entity.pdbx_description
1 polymer ?
#
loop_
_entity_poly.entity_id
_entity_poly.type
_entity_poly.pdbx_seq_one_letter_code
_entity_poly.pdbx_strand_id
1 'polypeptide(L)'
;MKLSPVQVSSYFIQKLGSMKIFIELSERQWREESSSYERSLVNEHESLSWDRYGYRNDLAANINQEFPQYQRQSQLIMIVSLFEDYLNQLCVSFKAENTLDVALTDIKGSGIDRAKTYLKKAVGIPFPLDGDSWKKIVEAQLIRNIVAHNAGHLDEVKHAKHLKVVRASDNLDAEVFARLHLIIEEGYLLSLVSAMERYAAALHKVSASG
;
A
#
# COMPACT_ATOMS: atom_id res chain seq x y z
N MET A 1 -8.97 -4.35 -28.51
CA MET A 1 -8.23 -5.61 -28.24
C MET A 1 -8.23 -5.80 -26.73
N LYS A 2 -8.84 -6.88 -26.21
CA LYS A 2 -8.75 -7.18 -24.77
C LYS A 2 -7.38 -7.80 -24.51
N LEU A 3 -6.69 -7.34 -23.47
CA LEU A 3 -5.39 -7.89 -23.07
C LEU A 3 -5.55 -9.33 -22.58
N SER A 4 -4.63 -10.22 -22.94
CA SER A 4 -4.59 -11.57 -22.36
C SER A 4 -4.19 -11.50 -20.87
N PRO A 5 -4.52 -12.51 -20.05
CA PRO A 5 -4.10 -12.58 -18.65
C PRO A 5 -2.59 -12.46 -18.43
N VAL A 6 -1.81 -13.01 -19.37
CA VAL A 6 -0.34 -12.86 -19.41
C VAL A 6 0.04 -11.38 -19.58
N GLN A 7 -0.55 -10.69 -20.57
CA GLN A 7 -0.29 -9.27 -20.81
C GLN A 7 -0.68 -8.41 -19.60
N VAL A 8 -1.86 -8.62 -19.02
CA VAL A 8 -2.33 -7.89 -17.82
C VAL A 8 -1.34 -8.05 -16.67
N SER A 9 -0.86 -9.28 -16.43
CA SER A 9 0.11 -9.54 -15.36
C SER A 9 1.46 -8.90 -15.65
N SER A 10 1.96 -8.96 -16.88
CA SER A 10 3.22 -8.32 -17.27
C SER A 10 3.21 -6.81 -17.10
N TYR A 11 2.13 -6.14 -17.53
CA TYR A 11 1.99 -4.69 -17.34
C TYR A 11 1.92 -4.31 -15.86
N PHE A 12 1.24 -5.13 -15.05
CA PHE A 12 1.15 -4.86 -13.62
C PHE A 12 2.49 -5.05 -12.90
N ILE A 13 3.26 -6.09 -13.23
CA ILE A 13 4.61 -6.30 -12.69
C ILE A 13 5.51 -5.11 -13.03
N GLN A 14 5.48 -4.62 -14.28
CA GLN A 14 6.22 -3.43 -14.66
C GLN A 14 5.79 -2.20 -13.85
N LYS A 15 4.48 -2.03 -13.64
CA LYS A 15 3.92 -0.92 -12.85
C LYS A 15 4.38 -0.97 -11.39
N LEU A 16 4.46 -2.15 -10.78
CA LEU A 16 4.99 -2.32 -9.42
C LEU A 16 6.46 -1.88 -9.33
N GLY A 17 7.28 -2.20 -10.34
CA GLY A 17 8.65 -1.70 -10.44
C GLY A 17 8.71 -0.17 -10.44
N SER A 18 7.84 0.49 -11.21
CA SER A 18 7.73 1.96 -11.18
C SER A 18 7.26 2.50 -9.83
N MET A 19 6.35 1.80 -9.15
CA MET A 19 5.87 2.21 -7.82
C MET A 19 6.97 2.09 -6.76
N LYS A 20 7.81 1.05 -6.84
CA LYS A 20 8.98 0.92 -5.97
C LYS A 20 9.91 2.12 -6.09
N ILE A 21 10.26 2.49 -7.33
CA ILE A 21 11.09 3.67 -7.61
C ILE A 21 10.41 4.93 -7.08
N PHE A 22 9.10 5.09 -7.28
CA PHE A 22 8.35 6.25 -6.79
C PHE A 22 8.40 6.37 -5.26
N ILE A 23 8.27 5.28 -4.51
CA ILE A 23 8.42 5.27 -3.05
C ILE A 23 9.84 5.69 -2.67
N GLU A 24 10.86 5.06 -3.24
CA GLU A 24 12.27 5.35 -2.91
C GLU A 24 12.64 6.82 -3.19
N LEU A 25 12.17 7.38 -4.32
CA LEU A 25 12.36 8.79 -4.65
C LEU A 25 11.65 9.72 -3.67
N SER A 26 10.43 9.37 -3.26
CA SER A 26 9.64 10.14 -2.29
C SER A 26 10.35 10.22 -0.94
N GLU A 27 10.85 9.09 -0.44
CA GLU A 27 11.55 9.02 0.85
C GLU A 27 12.89 9.75 0.80
N ARG A 28 13.61 9.63 -0.32
CA ARG A 28 14.84 10.40 -0.53
C ARG A 28 14.56 11.91 -0.50
N GLN A 29 13.49 12.36 -1.15
CA GLN A 29 13.11 13.77 -1.13
C GLN A 29 12.89 14.26 0.30
N TRP A 30 12.14 13.53 1.12
CA TRP A 30 11.90 13.94 2.52
C TRP A 30 13.19 14.02 3.35
N ARG A 31 14.12 13.08 3.15
CA ARG A 31 15.44 13.13 3.79
C ARG A 31 16.25 14.36 3.37
N GLU A 32 16.20 14.71 2.09
CA GLU A 32 16.87 15.89 1.54
C GLU A 32 16.25 17.20 2.05
N GLU A 33 14.91 17.28 2.11
CA GLU A 33 14.18 18.43 2.65
C GLU A 33 14.45 18.63 4.14
N SER A 34 14.41 17.56 4.93
CA SER A 34 14.78 17.60 6.36
C SER A 34 16.22 18.12 6.53
N SER A 35 17.18 17.58 5.78
CA SER A 35 18.58 18.03 5.84
C SER A 35 18.78 19.47 5.36
N SER A 36 17.98 19.93 4.40
CA SER A 36 17.98 21.32 3.92
C SER A 36 17.45 22.26 5.00
N TYR A 37 16.34 21.88 5.64
CA TYR A 37 15.73 22.63 6.72
C TYR A 37 16.68 22.79 7.91
N GLU A 38 17.31 21.70 8.38
CA GLU A 38 18.28 21.75 9.47
C GLU A 38 19.46 22.69 9.18
N ARG A 39 20.00 22.65 7.96
CA ARG A 39 21.07 23.58 7.55
C ARG A 39 20.62 25.04 7.54
N SER A 40 19.37 25.32 7.19
CA SER A 40 18.83 26.69 7.20
C SER A 40 18.78 27.28 8.62
N LEU A 41 18.52 26.44 9.64
CA LEU A 41 18.47 26.86 11.04
C LEU A 41 19.84 27.32 11.56
N VAL A 42 20.92 26.66 11.12
CA VAL A 42 22.30 26.96 11.54
C VAL A 42 22.81 28.29 10.95
N ASN A 43 22.31 28.69 9.78
CA ASN A 43 22.80 29.84 9.02
C ASN A 43 22.10 31.17 9.35
N GLU A 44 21.01 31.19 10.13
CA GLU A 44 20.34 32.43 10.54
C GLU A 44 20.83 32.92 11.91
N HIS A 45 21.42 34.14 11.97
CA HIS A 45 21.71 34.84 13.22
C HIS A 45 20.41 35.10 14.01
N GLU A 46 20.34 34.55 15.23
CA GLU A 46 19.18 34.60 16.13
C GLU A 46 18.89 36.03 16.63
N SER A 47 17.84 36.67 16.11
CA SER A 47 17.04 37.61 16.88
C SER A 47 15.81 36.85 17.43
N LEU A 48 15.89 36.49 18.70
CA LEU A 48 14.94 35.63 19.41
C LEU A 48 13.61 36.33 19.66
N SER A 49 12.59 35.97 18.88
CA SER A 49 11.18 36.11 19.26
C SER A 49 10.63 34.73 19.56
N TRP A 50 9.93 34.59 20.70
CA TRP A 50 9.26 33.34 21.11
C TRP A 50 8.32 32.79 20.02
N ASP A 51 7.62 33.67 19.29
CA ASP A 51 6.70 33.29 18.21
C ASP A 51 7.43 32.65 17.03
N ARG A 52 8.67 33.09 16.75
CA ARG A 52 9.50 32.52 15.67
C ARG A 52 10.05 31.15 16.05
N TYR A 53 10.32 30.91 17.33
CA TYR A 53 10.81 29.62 17.82
C TYR A 53 9.70 28.56 17.81
N GLY A 54 8.48 28.91 18.23
CA GLY A 54 7.30 28.02 18.15
C GLY A 54 7.00 27.58 16.72
N TYR A 55 6.92 28.55 15.79
CA TYR A 55 6.69 28.26 14.36
C TYR A 55 7.74 27.31 13.75
N ARG A 56 9.02 27.43 14.15
CA ARG A 56 10.09 26.55 13.67
C ARG A 56 9.93 25.12 14.18
N ASN A 57 9.57 24.94 15.46
CA ASN A 57 9.35 23.60 16.00
C ASN A 57 8.18 22.88 15.31
N ASP A 58 7.09 23.60 15.05
CA ASP A 58 5.94 23.04 14.34
C ASP A 58 6.31 22.65 12.90
N LEU A 59 7.06 23.49 12.20
CA LEU A 59 7.52 23.18 10.85
C LEU A 59 8.52 22.01 10.81
N ALA A 60 9.43 21.92 11.79
CA ALA A 60 10.35 20.80 11.93
C ALA A 60 9.60 19.47 12.14
N ALA A 61 8.60 19.46 13.02
CA ALA A 61 7.74 18.31 13.26
C ALA A 61 6.97 17.91 11.98
N ASN A 62 6.45 18.89 11.25
CA ASN A 62 5.76 18.66 9.99
C ASN A 62 6.67 18.01 8.93
N ILE A 63 7.87 18.54 8.72
CA ILE A 63 8.82 18.04 7.71
C ILE A 63 9.34 16.65 8.08
N ASN A 64 9.65 16.42 9.36
CA ASN A 64 10.31 15.20 9.80
C ASN A 64 9.34 14.05 10.12
N GLN A 65 8.08 14.34 10.42
CA GLN A 65 7.12 13.34 10.90
C GLN A 65 5.81 13.38 10.12
N GLU A 66 5.05 14.48 10.15
CA GLU A 66 3.68 14.48 9.64
C GLU A 66 3.60 14.32 8.11
N PHE A 67 4.35 15.12 7.35
CA PHE A 67 4.28 15.11 5.90
C PHE A 67 4.75 13.78 5.29
N PRO A 68 5.88 13.18 5.73
CA PRO A 68 6.26 11.84 5.32
C PRO A 68 5.18 10.79 5.63
N GLN A 69 4.52 10.88 6.80
CA GLN A 69 3.43 9.96 7.14
C GLN A 69 2.20 10.14 6.23
N TYR A 70 1.78 11.37 5.92
CA TYR A 70 0.69 11.61 4.97
C TYR A 70 0.99 11.03 3.58
N GLN A 71 2.24 11.17 3.13
CA GLN A 71 2.66 10.61 1.85
C GLN A 71 2.65 9.08 1.86
N ARG A 72 3.21 8.45 2.90
CA ARG A 72 3.22 6.98 3.04
C ARG A 72 1.83 6.39 3.14
N GLN A 73 0.93 7.03 3.88
CA GLN A 73 -0.48 6.69 3.96
C GLN A 73 -1.20 6.77 2.60
N SER A 74 -0.95 7.85 1.85
CA SER A 74 -1.48 8.04 0.49
C SER A 74 -0.97 6.97 -0.48
N GLN A 75 0.32 6.65 -0.40
CA GLN A 75 0.94 5.59 -1.20
C GLN A 75 0.36 4.22 -0.87
N LEU A 76 0.11 3.90 0.40
CA LEU A 76 -0.54 2.65 0.80
C LEU A 76 -1.93 2.51 0.15
N ILE A 77 -2.75 3.57 0.22
CA ILE A 77 -4.07 3.59 -0.43
C ILE A 77 -3.94 3.32 -1.93
N MET A 78 -3.02 4.03 -2.59
CA MET A 78 -2.79 3.91 -4.02
C MET A 78 -2.37 2.48 -4.41
N ILE A 79 -1.35 1.92 -3.76
CA ILE A 79 -0.79 0.60 -4.10
C ILE A 79 -1.81 -0.52 -3.90
N VAL A 80 -2.59 -0.49 -2.80
CA VAL A 80 -3.67 -1.45 -2.57
C VAL A 80 -4.76 -1.32 -3.63
N SER A 81 -5.13 -0.09 -4.01
CA SER A 81 -6.14 0.15 -5.05
C SER A 81 -5.67 -0.34 -6.43
N LEU A 82 -4.40 -0.14 -6.76
CA LEU A 82 -3.78 -0.64 -7.99
C LEU A 82 -3.81 -2.17 -8.06
N PHE A 83 -3.56 -2.84 -6.94
CA PHE A 83 -3.62 -4.31 -6.87
C PHE A 83 -5.05 -4.84 -7.00
N GLU A 84 -6.03 -4.19 -6.36
CA GLU A 84 -7.46 -4.52 -6.51
C GLU A 84 -7.92 -4.38 -7.97
N ASP A 85 -7.53 -3.30 -8.63
CA ASP A 85 -7.83 -3.07 -10.05
C ASP A 85 -7.16 -4.11 -10.94
N TYR A 86 -5.88 -4.43 -10.70
CA TYR A 86 -5.18 -5.52 -11.40
C TYR A 86 -5.94 -6.84 -11.32
N LEU A 87 -6.35 -7.26 -10.12
CA LEU A 87 -7.10 -8.51 -9.96
C LEU A 87 -8.43 -8.49 -10.71
N ASN A 88 -9.13 -7.35 -10.73
CA ASN A 88 -10.38 -7.22 -11.49
C ASN A 88 -10.13 -7.33 -12.99
N GLN A 89 -9.12 -6.63 -13.52
CA GLN A 89 -8.73 -6.70 -14.93
C GLN A 89 -8.32 -8.12 -15.32
N LEU A 90 -7.57 -8.80 -14.45
CA LEU A 90 -7.17 -10.19 -14.66
C LEU A 90 -8.38 -11.12 -14.78
N CYS A 91 -9.38 -10.96 -13.90
CA CYS A 91 -10.63 -11.72 -13.99
C CYS A 91 -11.38 -11.46 -15.30
N VAL A 92 -11.43 -10.20 -15.74
CA VAL A 92 -12.06 -9.82 -17.02
C VAL A 92 -11.33 -10.45 -18.21
N SER A 93 -10.00 -10.49 -18.18
CA SER A 93 -9.19 -11.14 -19.21
C SER A 93 -9.41 -12.65 -19.24
N PHE A 94 -9.42 -13.33 -18.09
CA PHE A 94 -9.72 -14.77 -18.03
C PHE A 94 -11.12 -15.10 -18.53
N LYS A 95 -12.13 -14.29 -18.19
CA LYS A 95 -13.49 -14.48 -18.73
C LYS A 95 -13.48 -14.48 -20.26
N ALA A 96 -12.74 -13.54 -20.85
CA ALA A 96 -12.69 -13.36 -22.30
C ALA A 96 -11.90 -14.48 -22.98
N GLU A 97 -10.75 -14.87 -22.44
CA GLU A 97 -9.89 -15.91 -23.02
C GLU A 97 -10.50 -17.31 -22.91
N ASN A 98 -11.03 -17.64 -21.74
CA ASN A 98 -11.64 -18.96 -21.50
C ASN A 98 -13.12 -19.02 -21.90
N THR A 99 -13.65 -17.95 -22.50
CA THR A 99 -15.06 -17.83 -22.92
C THR A 99 -16.04 -18.20 -21.79
N LEU A 100 -15.76 -17.78 -20.55
CA LEU A 100 -16.56 -18.14 -19.39
C LEU A 100 -17.90 -17.39 -19.40
N ASP A 101 -18.99 -18.07 -19.09
CA ASP A 101 -20.31 -17.43 -18.99
C ASP A 101 -20.41 -16.52 -17.76
N VAL A 102 -19.87 -16.97 -16.63
CA VAL A 102 -19.91 -16.25 -15.35
C VAL A 102 -19.00 -15.01 -15.42
N ALA A 103 -19.56 -13.84 -15.15
CA ALA A 103 -18.84 -12.58 -15.01
C ALA A 103 -18.38 -12.35 -13.57
N LEU A 104 -17.36 -11.51 -13.39
CA LEU A 104 -16.89 -11.10 -12.06
C LEU A 104 -18.00 -10.43 -11.24
N THR A 105 -18.91 -9.71 -11.90
CA THR A 105 -20.08 -9.06 -11.30
C THR A 105 -21.09 -10.02 -10.71
N ASP A 106 -21.08 -11.28 -11.17
CA ASP A 106 -22.01 -12.32 -10.70
C ASP A 106 -21.52 -12.97 -9.39
N ILE A 107 -20.27 -12.70 -9.00
CA ILE A 107 -19.67 -13.20 -7.76
C ILE A 107 -19.97 -12.25 -6.61
N LYS A 108 -20.56 -12.78 -5.54
CA LYS A 108 -20.77 -12.07 -4.28
C LYS A 108 -19.43 -11.72 -3.62
N GLY A 109 -19.35 -10.52 -3.05
CA GLY A 109 -18.18 -10.01 -2.33
C GLY A 109 -17.73 -8.64 -2.84
N SER A 110 -16.67 -8.10 -2.24
CA SER A 110 -16.09 -6.80 -2.59
C SER A 110 -14.57 -6.85 -2.64
N GLY A 111 -13.95 -5.97 -3.43
CA GLY A 111 -12.49 -5.84 -3.53
C GLY A 111 -11.79 -7.16 -3.88
N ILE A 112 -10.67 -7.42 -3.21
CA ILE A 112 -9.83 -8.60 -3.44
C ILE A 112 -10.55 -9.93 -3.22
N ASP A 113 -11.54 -9.99 -2.30
CA ASP A 113 -12.24 -11.24 -1.97
C ASP A 113 -13.14 -11.73 -3.11
N ARG A 114 -13.75 -10.79 -3.85
CA ARG A 114 -14.55 -11.12 -5.04
C ARG A 114 -13.66 -11.70 -6.14
N ALA A 115 -12.54 -11.04 -6.43
CA ALA A 115 -11.60 -11.50 -7.44
C ALA A 115 -10.97 -12.86 -7.07
N LYS A 116 -10.56 -13.03 -5.81
CA LYS A 116 -10.12 -14.32 -5.26
C LYS A 116 -11.15 -15.44 -5.51
N THR A 117 -12.42 -15.17 -5.20
CA THR A 117 -13.49 -16.16 -5.38
C THR A 117 -13.70 -16.51 -6.85
N TYR A 118 -13.65 -15.51 -7.73
CA TYR A 118 -13.75 -15.72 -9.18
C TYR A 118 -12.59 -16.58 -9.71
N LEU A 119 -11.35 -16.18 -9.42
CA LEU A 119 -10.15 -16.91 -9.87
C LEU A 119 -10.17 -18.37 -9.38
N LYS A 120 -10.58 -18.60 -8.13
CA LYS A 120 -10.66 -19.95 -7.57
C LYS A 120 -11.79 -20.80 -8.16
N LYS A 121 -13.00 -20.25 -8.26
CA LYS A 121 -14.22 -21.04 -8.57
C LYS A 121 -14.60 -21.05 -10.05
N ALA A 122 -14.43 -19.92 -10.74
CA ALA A 122 -14.81 -19.77 -12.14
C ALA A 122 -13.64 -20.10 -13.08
N VAL A 123 -12.43 -19.65 -12.74
CA VAL A 123 -11.23 -19.90 -13.57
C VAL A 123 -10.54 -21.20 -13.19
N GLY A 124 -10.66 -21.66 -11.94
CA GLY A 124 -10.05 -22.90 -11.46
C GLY A 124 -8.60 -22.77 -11.00
N ILE A 125 -8.12 -21.55 -10.75
CA ILE A 125 -6.75 -21.31 -10.27
C ILE A 125 -6.67 -21.64 -8.77
N PRO A 126 -5.69 -22.46 -8.32
CA PRO A 126 -5.44 -22.69 -6.90
C PRO A 126 -5.19 -21.36 -6.17
N PHE A 127 -5.77 -21.19 -4.99
CA PHE A 127 -5.71 -19.91 -4.29
C PHE A 127 -5.60 -20.09 -2.76
N PRO A 128 -4.66 -19.39 -2.10
CA PRO A 128 -3.63 -18.51 -2.68
C PRO A 128 -2.51 -19.31 -3.37
N LEU A 129 -1.86 -18.73 -4.38
CA LEU A 129 -0.68 -19.33 -5.04
C LEU A 129 0.60 -19.20 -4.19
N ASP A 130 0.69 -18.12 -3.41
CA ASP A 130 1.74 -17.85 -2.43
C ASP A 130 1.06 -17.35 -1.15
N GLY A 131 1.12 -18.15 -0.08
CA GLY A 131 0.43 -17.88 1.17
C GLY A 131 0.95 -16.64 1.91
N ASP A 132 2.26 -16.45 1.92
CA ASP A 132 2.91 -15.36 2.67
C ASP A 132 2.71 -14.03 1.98
N SER A 133 2.92 -13.99 0.66
CA SER A 133 2.67 -12.81 -0.16
C SER A 133 1.19 -12.42 -0.10
N TRP A 134 0.28 -13.40 -0.20
CA TRP A 134 -1.15 -13.14 -0.08
C TRP A 134 -1.55 -12.61 1.29
N LYS A 135 -1.00 -13.20 2.37
CA LYS A 135 -1.25 -12.76 3.75
C LYS A 135 -0.86 -11.28 3.92
N LYS A 136 0.33 -10.89 3.46
CA LYS A 136 0.81 -9.50 3.52
C LYS A 136 -0.12 -8.53 2.79
N ILE A 137 -0.63 -8.93 1.61
CA ILE A 137 -1.56 -8.11 0.82
C ILE A 137 -2.90 -7.91 1.54
N VAL A 138 -3.45 -8.98 2.13
CA VAL A 138 -4.69 -8.91 2.92
C VAL A 138 -4.50 -8.04 4.16
N GLU A 139 -3.38 -8.19 4.86
CA GLU A 139 -3.01 -7.34 6.01
C GLU A 139 -2.89 -5.87 5.59
N ALA A 140 -2.25 -5.58 4.45
CA ALA A 140 -2.19 -4.22 3.92
C ALA A 140 -3.57 -3.64 3.57
N GLN A 141 -4.50 -4.45 3.07
CA GLN A 141 -5.88 -4.01 2.85
C GLN A 141 -6.57 -3.64 4.18
N LEU A 142 -6.34 -4.41 5.25
CA LEU A 142 -6.85 -4.08 6.57
C LEU A 142 -6.28 -2.75 7.07
N ILE A 143 -4.97 -2.54 6.96
CA ILE A 143 -4.32 -1.28 7.38
C ILE A 143 -4.81 -0.11 6.53
N ARG A 144 -4.95 -0.29 5.21
CA ARG A 144 -5.50 0.73 4.29
C ARG A 144 -6.88 1.22 4.72
N ASN A 145 -7.72 0.34 5.27
CA ASN A 145 -9.04 0.74 5.75
C ASN A 145 -8.98 1.69 6.95
N ILE A 146 -7.95 1.57 7.82
CA ILE A 146 -7.72 2.52 8.90
C ILE A 146 -7.36 3.89 8.33
N VAL A 147 -6.45 3.94 7.35
CA VAL A 147 -6.08 5.19 6.69
C VAL A 147 -7.29 5.84 6.02
N ALA A 148 -8.04 5.07 5.22
CA ALA A 148 -9.14 5.60 4.42
C ALA A 148 -10.38 6.03 5.24
N HIS A 149 -10.69 5.32 6.33
CA HIS A 149 -11.93 5.55 7.08
C HIS A 149 -11.74 6.22 8.45
N ASN A 150 -10.53 6.19 8.99
CA ASN A 150 -10.22 6.76 10.31
C ASN A 150 -9.07 7.76 10.26
N ALA A 151 -8.67 8.24 9.07
CA ALA A 151 -7.54 9.16 8.89
C ALA A 151 -6.24 8.68 9.57
N GLY A 152 -6.01 7.36 9.58
CA GLY A 152 -4.85 6.77 10.24
C GLY A 152 -4.97 6.61 11.76
N HIS A 153 -6.10 6.97 12.36
CA HIS A 153 -6.31 6.79 13.80
C HIS A 153 -6.79 5.38 14.16
N LEU A 154 -6.18 4.82 15.21
CA LEU A 154 -6.51 3.53 15.77
C LEU A 154 -7.31 3.69 17.08
N ASP A 155 -8.02 2.63 17.43
CA ASP A 155 -8.80 2.51 18.66
C ASP A 155 -8.52 1.12 19.21
N GLU A 156 -8.16 1.03 20.49
CA GLU A 156 -7.67 -0.21 21.08
C GLU A 156 -8.68 -1.36 21.04
N VAL A 157 -9.97 -1.01 21.16
CA VAL A 157 -11.06 -1.99 21.21
C VAL A 157 -11.56 -2.27 19.79
N LYS A 158 -11.95 -1.23 19.04
CA LYS A 158 -12.55 -1.36 17.70
C LYS A 158 -11.56 -1.87 16.68
N HIS A 159 -10.27 -1.56 16.85
CA HIS A 159 -9.21 -1.89 15.90
C HIS A 159 -8.25 -2.97 16.40
N ALA A 160 -8.66 -3.79 17.37
CA ALA A 160 -7.85 -4.89 17.92
C ALA A 160 -7.23 -5.81 16.83
N LYS A 161 -7.95 -6.09 15.74
CA LYS A 161 -7.42 -6.88 14.61
C LYS A 161 -6.29 -6.16 13.85
N HIS A 162 -6.39 -4.84 13.69
CA HIS A 162 -5.37 -4.04 13.01
C HIS A 162 -4.14 -3.89 13.90
N LEU A 163 -4.35 -3.71 15.21
CA LEU A 163 -3.25 -3.65 16.19
C LEU A 163 -2.45 -4.96 16.25
N LYS A 164 -3.08 -6.12 16.04
CA LYS A 164 -2.34 -7.38 15.89
C LYS A 164 -1.40 -7.37 14.67
N VAL A 165 -1.85 -6.80 13.55
CA VAL A 165 -1.02 -6.66 12.34
C VAL A 165 0.12 -5.67 12.57
N VAL A 166 -0.17 -4.53 13.20
CA VAL A 166 0.84 -3.52 13.57
C VAL A 166 1.93 -4.16 14.43
N ARG A 167 1.57 -4.82 15.53
CA ARG A 167 2.52 -5.47 16.46
C ARG A 167 3.33 -6.62 15.84
N ALA A 168 2.85 -7.20 14.74
CA ALA A 168 3.52 -8.31 14.07
C ALA A 168 4.47 -7.83 12.95
N SER A 169 4.57 -6.53 12.71
CA SER A 169 5.32 -5.94 11.61
C SER A 169 6.40 -5.00 12.13
N ASP A 170 7.66 -5.24 11.77
CA ASP A 170 8.79 -4.37 12.14
C ASP A 170 8.74 -2.97 11.51
N ASN A 171 7.81 -2.75 10.57
CA ASN A 171 7.68 -1.50 9.80
C ASN A 171 6.33 -0.80 10.01
N LEU A 172 5.57 -1.21 11.04
CA LEU A 172 4.36 -0.52 11.46
C LEU A 172 4.46 -0.26 12.95
N ASP A 173 3.99 0.90 13.40
CA ASP A 173 3.86 1.21 14.82
C ASP A 173 2.54 1.93 15.13
N ALA A 174 2.25 2.10 16.41
CA ALA A 174 1.13 2.87 16.90
C ALA A 174 1.58 3.78 18.05
N GLU A 175 1.61 5.08 17.80
CA GLU A 175 2.07 6.08 18.76
C GLU A 175 0.90 6.89 19.35
N VAL A 176 0.98 7.19 20.65
CA VAL A 176 -0.07 7.94 21.36
C VAL A 176 0.27 9.42 21.37
N PHE A 177 -0.59 10.22 20.73
CA PHE A 177 -0.63 11.68 20.85
C PHE A 177 -1.94 12.08 21.53
N ALA A 178 -2.74 12.96 20.90
CA ALA A 178 -4.14 13.18 21.29
C ALA A 178 -5.04 11.96 20.99
N ARG A 179 -4.63 11.14 20.00
CA ARG A 179 -5.23 9.86 19.63
C ARG A 179 -4.11 8.86 19.33
N LEU A 180 -4.45 7.58 19.25
CA LEU A 180 -3.51 6.55 18.81
C LEU A 180 -3.34 6.63 17.29
N HIS A 181 -2.15 6.96 16.82
CA HIS A 181 -1.83 7.19 15.41
C HIS A 181 -1.10 5.98 14.85
N LEU A 182 -1.53 5.50 13.68
CA LEU A 182 -0.80 4.51 12.89
C LEU A 182 0.44 5.16 12.26
N ILE A 183 1.59 4.59 12.55
CA ILE A 183 2.87 4.95 11.93
C ILE A 183 3.22 3.89 10.89
N ILE A 184 3.51 4.33 9.67
CA ILE A 184 3.92 3.47 8.56
C ILE A 184 5.36 3.81 8.20
N GLU A 185 6.23 2.80 8.20
CA GLU A 185 7.62 2.98 7.75
C GLU A 185 7.79 2.70 6.25
N GLU A 186 8.83 3.28 5.63
CA GLU A 186 9.10 3.10 4.19
C GLU A 186 9.23 1.60 3.84
N GLY A 187 9.86 0.83 4.74
CA GLY A 187 10.06 -0.61 4.56
C GLY A 187 8.75 -1.38 4.50
N TYR A 188 7.66 -0.89 5.09
CA TYR A 188 6.35 -1.52 4.96
C TYR A 188 5.85 -1.45 3.52
N LEU A 189 5.92 -0.27 2.90
CA LEU A 189 5.49 -0.06 1.52
C LEU A 189 6.34 -0.87 0.53
N LEU A 190 7.66 -0.85 0.71
CA LEU A 190 8.58 -1.62 -0.13
C LEU A 190 8.32 -3.13 0.01
N SER A 191 8.14 -3.63 1.23
CA SER A 191 7.82 -5.04 1.48
C SER A 191 6.48 -5.46 0.86
N LEU A 192 5.50 -4.54 0.86
CA LEU A 192 4.19 -4.76 0.25
C LEU A 192 4.31 -4.85 -1.28
N VAL A 193 5.03 -3.93 -1.92
CA VAL A 193 5.29 -3.97 -3.36
C VAL A 193 5.96 -5.29 -3.74
N SER A 194 6.99 -5.71 -3.02
CA SER A 194 7.66 -7.00 -3.28
C SER A 194 6.77 -8.22 -3.04
N ALA A 195 5.82 -8.17 -2.08
CA ALA A 195 4.81 -9.21 -1.94
C ALA A 195 3.86 -9.25 -3.15
N MET A 196 3.41 -8.08 -3.62
CA MET A 196 2.56 -7.98 -4.81
C MET A 196 3.28 -8.45 -6.08
N GLU A 197 4.58 -8.15 -6.23
CA GLU A 197 5.39 -8.60 -7.36
C GLU A 197 5.51 -10.12 -7.38
N ARG A 198 5.83 -10.74 -6.23
CA ARG A 198 5.89 -12.21 -6.10
C ARG A 198 4.55 -12.85 -6.43
N TYR A 199 3.45 -12.29 -5.93
CA TYR A 199 2.11 -12.80 -6.19
C TYR A 199 1.70 -12.67 -7.66
N ALA A 200 1.94 -11.50 -8.26
CA ALA A 200 1.66 -11.24 -9.67
C ALA A 200 2.52 -12.12 -10.59
N ALA A 201 3.78 -12.39 -10.23
CA ALA A 201 4.65 -13.31 -10.96
C ALA A 201 4.15 -14.76 -10.87
N ALA A 202 3.62 -15.18 -9.71
CA ALA A 202 2.99 -16.50 -9.56
C ALA A 202 1.74 -16.62 -10.46
N LEU A 203 0.88 -15.60 -10.48
CA LEU A 203 -0.29 -15.54 -11.38
C LEU A 203 0.14 -15.54 -12.85
N HIS A 204 1.15 -14.76 -13.22
CA HIS A 204 1.68 -14.73 -14.59
C HIS A 204 2.12 -16.11 -15.06
N LYS A 205 2.83 -16.88 -14.22
CA LYS A 205 3.25 -18.25 -14.56
C LYS A 205 2.07 -19.17 -14.83
N VAL A 206 1.02 -19.09 -14.03
CA VAL A 206 -0.21 -19.87 -14.23
C VAL A 206 -0.89 -19.46 -15.53
N SER A 207 -1.02 -18.15 -15.78
CA SER A 207 -1.59 -17.60 -17.01
C SER A 207 -0.83 -18.00 -18.29
N ALA A 208 0.48 -18.24 -18.18
CA ALA A 208 1.32 -18.63 -19.33
C ALA A 208 1.35 -20.15 -19.58
N SER A 209 0.80 -20.94 -18.64
CA SER A 209 0.83 -22.41 -18.69
C SER A 209 -0.51 -23.03 -19.11
N GLY A 210 -1.57 -22.22 -19.24
CA GLY A 210 -2.87 -22.60 -19.76
C GLY A 210 -3.06 -22.11 -21.19
#